data_AF-A0A2H1L319-F1
#
_entry.id   AF-A0A2H1L319-F1
#
_cell.length_a   1.000
_cell.length_b   1.000
_cell.length_c   1.000
_cell.angle_alpha   90.00
_cell.angle_beta   90.00
_cell.angle_gamma   90.00
#
_symmetry.space_group_name_H-M   'P 1'
#
loop_
_entity.id
_entity.type
_entity.pdbx_description
1 polymer ?
#
loop_
_entity_poly.entity_id
_entity_poly.type
_entity_poly.pdbx_seq_one_letter_code
_entity_poly.pdbx_strand_id
1 'polypeptide(L)'
;MSLSTSEARRVSSSPSPPPLPDELVELLKRMRMPYLRAIAADVLATAKAQRWDPAEVLRVLLAEEARGRDEATKAGADPRVVDTLSLAHTGPENASHHHADEHVLR
;
A
#
# COMPACT_ATOMS: atom_id res chain seq x y z
N MET A 1 44.18 25.33 -8.85
CA MET A 1 44.55 24.02 -9.43
C MET A 1 43.25 23.29 -9.74
N SER A 2 42.93 23.15 -11.02
CA SER A 2 41.84 22.30 -11.55
C SER A 2 42.07 20.84 -11.13
N LEU A 3 41.07 19.96 -11.03
CA LEU A 3 40.38 19.25 -12.13
C LEU A 3 38.98 18.80 -11.63
N SER A 4 37.88 19.31 -12.20
CA SER A 4 36.98 18.61 -13.14
C SER A 4 37.04 17.08 -13.12
N THR A 5 35.92 16.42 -12.79
CA THR A 5 35.08 15.73 -13.79
C THR A 5 33.87 15.12 -13.08
N SER A 6 32.71 15.72 -13.36
CA SER A 6 31.41 15.07 -13.26
C SER A 6 31.50 13.78 -14.08
N GLU A 7 31.61 12.64 -13.40
CA GLU A 7 31.57 11.34 -14.04
C GLU A 7 30.15 11.17 -14.57
N ALA A 8 29.98 11.52 -15.84
CA ALA A 8 28.78 11.32 -16.61
C ALA A 8 28.37 9.87 -16.42
N ARG A 9 27.34 9.66 -15.59
CA ARG A 9 26.63 8.41 -15.40
C ARG A 9 26.16 7.97 -16.78
N ARG A 10 26.98 7.18 -17.48
CA ARG A 10 26.56 6.53 -18.71
C ARG A 10 25.35 5.71 -18.31
N VAL A 11 24.20 6.05 -18.88
CA VAL A 11 23.05 5.17 -18.87
C VAL A 11 23.45 3.99 -19.74
N SER A 12 24.09 2.99 -19.14
CA SER A 12 24.24 1.69 -19.75
C SER A 12 22.84 1.11 -19.87
N SER A 13 22.34 1.00 -21.10
CA SER A 13 21.12 0.23 -21.39
C SER A 13 21.42 -1.22 -21.03
N SER A 14 21.15 -1.60 -19.78
CA SER A 14 21.25 -2.97 -19.34
C SER A 14 20.26 -3.81 -20.16
N PRO A 15 20.67 -4.98 -20.66
CA PRO A 15 19.75 -5.88 -21.35
C PRO A 15 18.58 -6.19 -20.42
N SER A 16 17.39 -6.38 -20.99
CA SER A 16 16.20 -6.79 -20.24
C SER A 16 16.54 -7.99 -19.36
N PRO A 17 16.15 -8.00 -18.08
CA PRO A 17 16.49 -9.08 -17.18
C PRO A 17 15.89 -10.41 -17.67
N PRO A 18 16.53 -11.54 -17.35
CA PRO A 18 15.94 -12.84 -17.62
C PRO A 18 14.59 -12.98 -16.90
N PRO A 19 13.61 -13.67 -17.50
CA PRO A 19 12.32 -13.91 -16.86
C PRO A 19 12.50 -14.72 -15.57
N LEU A 20 11.57 -14.52 -14.64
CA LEU A 20 11.50 -15.34 -13.43
C LEU A 20 11.16 -16.79 -13.80
N PRO A 21 11.69 -17.78 -13.06
CA PRO A 21 11.26 -19.17 -13.21
C PRO A 21 9.76 -19.32 -12.99
N ASP A 22 9.11 -20.18 -13.79
CA ASP A 22 7.64 -20.34 -13.80
C ASP A 22 7.10 -20.75 -12.44
N GLU A 23 7.80 -21.64 -11.71
CA GLU A 23 7.41 -22.08 -10.38
C GLU A 23 7.38 -20.93 -9.36
N LEU A 24 8.29 -19.97 -9.49
CA LEU A 24 8.32 -18.78 -8.65
C LEU A 24 7.17 -17.84 -9.03
N VAL A 25 6.89 -17.68 -10.32
CA VAL A 25 5.76 -16.89 -10.81
C VAL A 25 4.43 -17.43 -10.28
N GLU A 26 4.22 -18.75 -10.34
CA GLU A 26 3.01 -19.39 -9.83
C GLU A 26 2.88 -19.26 -8.31
N LEU A 27 3.99 -19.37 -7.57
CA LEU A 27 4.00 -19.13 -6.12
C LEU A 27 3.60 -17.69 -5.78
N LEU A 28 4.15 -16.70 -6.49
CA LEU A 28 3.83 -15.28 -6.29
C LEU A 28 2.37 -14.95 -6.64
N LYS A 29 1.80 -15.61 -7.67
CA LYS A 29 0.37 -15.51 -7.99
C LYS A 29 -0.49 -16.06 -6.86
N ARG A 30 -0.19 -17.27 -6.37
CA ARG A 30 -0.92 -17.92 -5.26
C ARG A 30 -0.90 -17.07 -3.99
N MET A 31 0.25 -16.47 -3.67
CA MET A 31 0.41 -15.60 -2.50
C MET A 31 -0.14 -14.19 -2.71
N ARG A 32 -0.66 -13.86 -3.90
CA ARG A 32 -1.15 -12.53 -4.28
C ARG A 32 -0.11 -11.43 -4.00
N MET A 33 1.08 -11.60 -4.57
CA MET A 33 2.16 -10.59 -4.53
C MET A 33 2.35 -9.93 -5.92
N PRO A 34 1.39 -9.14 -6.41
CA PRO A 34 1.42 -8.60 -7.76
C PRO A 34 2.53 -7.57 -7.96
N TYR A 35 2.85 -6.76 -6.95
CA TYR A 35 3.81 -5.68 -7.06
C TYR A 35 5.23 -6.23 -7.03
N LEU A 36 5.50 -7.18 -6.14
CA LEU A 36 6.77 -7.92 -6.13
C LEU A 36 7.03 -8.58 -7.49
N ARG A 37 6.02 -9.26 -8.06
CA ARG A 37 6.15 -9.94 -9.35
C ARG A 37 6.49 -9.00 -10.50
N ALA A 38 6.07 -7.73 -10.43
CA ALA A 38 6.36 -6.74 -11.46
C ALA A 38 7.83 -6.30 -11.48
N ILE A 39 8.53 -6.34 -10.33
CA ILE A 39 9.89 -5.80 -10.19
C ILE A 39 10.96 -6.86 -9.91
N ALA A 40 10.58 -8.10 -9.61
CA ALA A 40 11.53 -9.08 -9.09
C ALA A 40 12.63 -9.48 -10.08
N ALA A 41 12.34 -9.55 -11.38
CA ALA A 41 13.35 -9.88 -12.39
C ALA A 41 14.46 -8.83 -12.43
N ASP A 42 14.09 -7.55 -12.45
CA ASP A 42 15.04 -6.43 -12.43
C ASP A 42 15.86 -6.38 -11.14
N VAL A 43 15.21 -6.57 -9.99
CA VAL A 43 15.90 -6.56 -8.68
C VAL A 43 16.88 -7.72 -8.57
N LEU A 44 16.52 -8.94 -9.00
CA LEU A 44 17.41 -10.09 -8.97
C LEU A 44 18.60 -9.94 -9.93
N ALA A 45 18.37 -9.40 -11.13
CA ALA A 45 19.44 -9.11 -12.08
C ALA A 45 20.42 -8.07 -11.52
N THR A 46 19.89 -7.00 -10.92
CA THR A 46 20.68 -5.95 -10.26
C THR A 46 21.46 -6.50 -9.08
N ALA A 47 20.81 -7.26 -8.20
CA ALA A 47 21.43 -7.88 -7.04
C ALA A 47 22.56 -8.83 -7.42
N LYS A 48 22.38 -9.62 -8.49
CA LYS A 48 23.43 -10.49 -9.02
C LYS A 48 24.62 -9.70 -9.55
N ALA A 49 24.37 -8.65 -10.33
CA ALA A 49 25.42 -7.81 -10.92
C ALA A 49 26.24 -7.08 -9.84
N GLN A 50 25.56 -6.62 -8.79
CA GLN A 50 26.15 -5.84 -7.71
C GLN A 50 26.50 -6.67 -6.47
N ARG A 51 26.27 -7.99 -6.51
CA ARG A 51 26.51 -8.96 -5.42
C ARG A 51 25.92 -8.51 -4.09
N TRP A 52 24.65 -8.13 -4.11
CA TRP A 52 23.95 -7.71 -2.91
C TRP A 52 23.83 -8.85 -1.89
N ASP A 53 23.79 -8.45 -0.62
CA ASP A 53 23.42 -9.36 0.46
C ASP A 53 21.98 -9.89 0.23
N PRO A 54 21.72 -11.20 0.43
CA PRO A 54 20.39 -11.76 0.21
C PRO A 54 19.29 -11.08 1.04
N ALA A 55 19.59 -10.61 2.26
CA ALA A 55 18.61 -9.90 3.07
C ALA A 55 18.24 -8.55 2.46
N GLU A 56 19.16 -7.87 1.77
CA GLU A 56 18.87 -6.63 1.06
C GLU A 56 17.91 -6.86 -0.12
N VAL A 57 18.09 -7.95 -0.86
CA VAL A 57 17.15 -8.36 -1.92
C VAL A 57 15.75 -8.53 -1.35
N LEU A 58 15.61 -9.29 -0.27
CA LEU A 58 14.31 -9.51 0.38
C LEU A 58 13.71 -8.20 0.89
N ARG A 59 14.53 -7.31 1.47
CA ARG A 59 14.09 -6.03 2.01
C ARG A 59 13.49 -5.14 0.92
N VAL A 60 14.15 -5.02 -0.24
CA VAL A 60 13.65 -4.25 -1.38
C VAL A 60 12.38 -4.86 -1.97
N LEU A 61 12.36 -6.18 -2.20
CA LEU A 61 11.19 -6.86 -2.78
C LEU A 61 9.93 -6.74 -1.90
N LEU A 62 10.09 -6.90 -0.58
CA LEU A 62 8.98 -6.80 0.36
C LEU A 62 8.52 -5.35 0.59
N ALA A 63 9.45 -4.39 0.55
CA ALA A 63 9.10 -2.97 0.64
C ALA A 63 8.23 -2.53 -0.55
N GLU A 64 8.54 -2.99 -1.77
CA GLU A 64 7.72 -2.69 -2.96
C GLU A 64 6.32 -3.32 -2.88
N GLU A 65 6.22 -4.52 -2.34
CA GLU A 65 4.92 -5.15 -2.10
C GLU A 65 4.07 -4.38 -1.08
N ALA A 66 4.68 -3.96 0.04
CA ALA A 66 4.01 -3.15 1.05
C ALA A 66 3.53 -1.82 0.46
N ARG A 67 4.42 -1.10 -0.25
CA ARG A 67 4.10 0.16 -0.92
C ARG A 67 2.94 0.01 -1.88
N GLY A 68 2.92 -1.03 -2.70
CA GLY A 68 1.82 -1.27 -3.65
C GLY A 68 0.47 -1.49 -2.97
N ARG A 69 0.44 -2.21 -1.85
CA ARG A 69 -0.79 -2.43 -1.06
C ARG A 69 -1.28 -1.17 -0.37
N ASP A 70 -0.37 -0.35 0.13
CA ASP A 70 -0.72 0.93 0.76
C ASP A 70 -1.38 1.86 -0.26
N GLU A 71 -0.83 1.94 -1.48
CA GLU A 71 -1.41 2.75 -2.55
C GLU A 71 -2.78 2.21 -3.01
N ALA A 72 -2.96 0.89 -3.09
CA ALA A 72 -4.26 0.29 -3.39
C ALA A 72 -5.31 0.58 -2.31
N THR A 73 -4.90 0.57 -1.04
CA THR A 73 -5.78 0.87 0.10
C THR A 73 -6.20 2.34 0.10
N LYS A 74 -5.27 3.27 -0.16
CA LYS A 74 -5.57 4.70 -0.29
C LYS A 74 -6.49 5.00 -1.49
N ALA A 75 -6.29 4.30 -2.61
CA ALA A 75 -7.15 4.45 -3.79
C ALA A 75 -8.58 3.94 -3.57
N GLY A 76 -8.77 2.92 -2.73
CA GLY A 76 -10.09 2.42 -2.33
C GLY A 76 -10.78 3.23 -1.23
N ALA A 77 -10.00 3.93 -0.40
CA ALA A 77 -10.47 4.86 0.62
C ALA A 77 -10.76 6.24 0.00
N ASP A 78 -11.70 6.31 -0.95
CA ASP A 78 -12.22 7.59 -1.41
C ASP A 78 -12.88 8.33 -0.23
N PRO A 79 -12.37 9.51 0.19
CA PRO A 79 -12.90 10.26 1.33
C PRO A 79 -14.34 10.76 1.11
N ARG A 80 -14.92 10.65 -0.09
CA ARG A 80 -16.33 11.00 -0.34
C ARG A 80 -17.33 9.93 0.09
N VAL A 81 -16.89 8.72 0.43
CA VAL A 81 -17.77 7.57 0.71
C VAL A 81 -17.84 7.25 2.21
N VAL A 82 -16.93 7.81 3.02
CA VAL A 82 -16.88 7.56 4.47
C VAL A 82 -17.94 8.32 5.28
N ASP A 83 -18.61 9.31 4.68
CA ASP A 83 -19.64 10.11 5.35
C ASP A 83 -21.02 9.43 5.43
N THR A 84 -21.27 8.35 4.67
CA THR A 84 -22.62 7.76 4.61
C THR A 84 -22.98 6.88 5.80
N LEU A 85 -21.98 6.40 6.56
CA LEU A 85 -22.20 5.50 7.71
C LEU A 85 -22.18 6.21 9.08
N SER A 86 -21.83 7.50 9.13
CA SER A 86 -21.70 8.25 10.40
C SER A 86 -22.97 9.02 10.83
N LEU A 87 -24.06 8.99 10.05
CA LEU A 87 -25.29 9.76 10.31
C LEU A 87 -26.43 8.98 11.00
N ALA A 88 -26.23 7.70 11.35
CA ALA A 88 -27.31 6.83 11.82
C ALA A 88 -27.31 6.51 13.33
N HIS A 89 -26.71 7.35 14.20
CA HIS A 89 -26.67 7.04 15.64
C HIS A 89 -27.00 8.18 16.63
N THR A 90 -27.71 9.23 16.19
CA THR A 90 -28.32 10.18 17.14
C THR A 90 -29.83 10.06 17.13
N GLY A 91 -30.32 9.12 17.92
CA GLY A 91 -31.69 9.04 18.41
C GLY A 91 -31.69 7.93 19.45
N PRO A 92 -32.04 8.26 20.71
CA PRO A 92 -33.47 8.30 20.95
C PRO A 92 -33.95 9.34 21.98
N GLU A 93 -35.26 9.60 21.90
CA GLU A 93 -36.18 9.77 23.04
C GLU A 93 -35.80 10.72 24.19
N ASN A 94 -36.26 11.97 24.11
CA ASN A 94 -36.78 12.61 25.32
C ASN A 94 -37.99 13.48 24.98
N ALA A 95 -39.09 12.83 24.65
CA ALA A 95 -40.41 13.43 24.69
C ALA A 95 -41.19 12.77 25.83
N SER A 96 -41.70 13.60 26.74
CA SER A 96 -42.74 13.32 27.75
C SER A 96 -42.27 13.13 29.20
N HIS A 97 -42.26 14.24 29.95
CA HIS A 97 -43.09 14.37 31.14
C HIS A 97 -43.27 15.84 31.53
N HIS A 98 -44.29 16.49 30.96
CA HIS A 98 -45.01 17.55 31.67
C HIS A 98 -46.50 17.30 31.46
N HIS A 99 -47.03 16.37 32.26
CA HIS A 99 -48.46 16.18 32.43
C HIS A 99 -48.92 17.29 33.38
N ALA A 100 -49.54 18.32 32.82
CA ALA A 100 -50.54 19.07 33.54
C ALA A 100 -51.75 18.15 33.72
N ASP A 101 -52.19 17.92 34.95
CA ASP A 101 -53.55 18.27 35.36
C ASP A 101 -53.81 17.98 36.85
N GLU A 102 -54.66 18.85 37.38
CA GLU A 102 -55.38 18.87 38.65
C GLU A 102 -55.32 17.66 39.61
N HIS A 103 -55.08 17.97 40.88
CA HIS A 103 -55.89 17.39 41.95
C HIS A 103 -56.32 18.45 42.97
N VAL A 104 -57.59 18.83 42.87
CA VAL A 104 -58.40 19.42 43.93
C VAL A 104 -58.37 18.51 45.17
N LEU A 105 -58.16 19.10 46.36
CA LEU A 105 -58.82 18.87 47.67
C LEU A 105 -57.84 19.08 48.85
N ARG A 106 -57.82 20.29 49.42
CA ARG A 106 -58.23 20.63 50.80
C ARG A 106 -57.74 22.01 51.22
#